data_AF-A0A3N5GIP2-F1
#
_entry.id   AF-A0A3N5GIP2-F1
#
_cell.length_a   1.000
_cell.length_b   1.000
_cell.length_c   1.000
_cell.angle_alpha   90.00
_cell.angle_beta   90.00
_cell.angle_gamma   90.00
#
_symmetry.space_group_name_H-M   'P 1'
#
loop_
_entity.id
_entity.type
_entity.pdbx_description
1 polymer ?
#
loop_
_entity_poly.entity_id
_entity_poly.type
_entity_poly.pdbx_seq_one_letter_code
_entity_poly.pdbx_strand_id
1 'polypeptide(L)'
;MLSTPANLDQGALSAFVGRQAGGEVRELEMDIRPLRGGLESPAVARVGARFLDDRGRPRLLSFVVKRLEGEPAREAEIYESLLGSLAGDFSPGLLGIDRRAADHCLLFLEPIRPVRRWPWRETELAARVLERLAQLHAAAGLEGSEP
;
A
#
# COMPACT_ATOMS: atom_id res chain seq x y z
N MET A 1 -11.64 21.21 -7.44
CA MET A 1 -12.31 19.97 -6.98
C MET A 1 -11.91 18.85 -7.91
N LEU A 2 -10.99 17.98 -7.49
CA LEU A 2 -10.63 16.77 -8.26
C LEU A 2 -11.50 15.62 -7.78
N SER A 3 -12.25 15.02 -8.71
CA SER A 3 -13.15 13.91 -8.46
C SER A 3 -12.38 12.70 -7.95
N THR A 4 -12.84 12.07 -6.87
CA THR A 4 -12.46 10.71 -6.51
C THR A 4 -12.66 9.83 -7.75
N PRO A 5 -11.68 9.00 -8.18
CA PRO A 5 -11.90 8.07 -9.27
C PRO A 5 -13.10 7.18 -8.91
N ALA A 6 -13.90 6.82 -9.92
CA ALA A 6 -15.26 6.25 -9.78
C ALA A 6 -15.41 4.97 -8.93
N ASN A 7 -14.34 4.49 -8.27
CA ASN A 7 -14.25 3.19 -7.64
C ASN A 7 -13.56 3.21 -6.26
N LEU A 8 -13.23 4.37 -5.68
CA LEU A 8 -12.69 4.48 -4.32
C LEU A 8 -13.71 5.14 -3.37
N ASP A 9 -14.03 4.47 -2.27
CA ASP A 9 -14.96 4.99 -1.25
C ASP A 9 -14.31 6.11 -0.44
N GLN A 10 -14.80 7.34 -0.62
CA GLN A 10 -14.32 8.52 0.10
C GLN A 10 -14.50 8.40 1.62
N GLY A 11 -15.55 7.72 2.09
CA GLY A 11 -15.77 7.46 3.51
C GLY A 11 -14.67 6.57 4.10
N ALA A 12 -14.27 5.52 3.37
CA ALA A 12 -13.17 4.64 3.76
C ALA A 12 -11.83 5.39 3.83
N LEU A 13 -11.56 6.26 2.84
CA LEU A 13 -10.34 7.08 2.82
C LEU A 13 -10.28 8.05 4.02
N SER A 14 -11.37 8.77 4.29
CA SER A 14 -11.45 9.67 5.45
C SER A 14 -11.30 8.92 6.77
N ALA A 15 -11.94 7.76 6.91
CA ALA A 15 -11.82 6.93 8.10
C ALA A 15 -10.38 6.42 8.29
N PHE A 16 -9.70 6.04 7.20
CA PHE A 16 -8.29 5.66 7.25
C PHE A 16 -7.40 6.82 7.71
N VAL A 17 -7.59 8.04 7.17
CA VAL A 17 -6.86 9.24 7.61
C VAL A 17 -7.07 9.50 9.11
N GLY A 18 -8.31 9.37 9.60
CA GLY A 18 -8.63 9.51 11.02
C GLY A 18 -7.89 8.50 11.90
N ARG A 19 -7.86 7.23 11.50
CA ARG A 19 -7.11 6.18 12.22
C ARG A 19 -5.61 6.48 12.27
N GLN A 20 -5.03 6.91 11.15
CA GLN A 20 -3.60 7.25 11.06
C GLN A 20 -3.24 8.53 11.85
N ALA A 21 -4.17 9.47 11.97
CA ALA A 21 -3.98 10.68 12.76
C ALA A 21 -4.00 10.41 14.27
N GLY A 22 -4.61 9.30 14.72
CA GLY A 22 -4.73 8.94 16.13
C GLY A 22 -5.68 9.82 16.93
N GLY A 23 -6.58 10.56 16.26
CA GLY A 23 -7.48 11.53 16.88
C GLY A 23 -8.47 12.15 15.89
N GLU A 24 -9.17 13.20 16.33
CA GLU A 24 -10.11 13.93 15.48
C GLU A 24 -9.38 14.67 14.35
N VAL A 25 -9.95 14.59 13.14
CA VAL A 25 -9.44 15.23 11.93
C VAL A 25 -10.41 16.32 11.52
N ARG A 26 -9.93 17.57 11.43
CA ARG A 26 -10.71 18.73 10.98
C ARG A 26 -10.17 19.26 9.66
N GLU A 27 -11.02 19.93 8.88
CA GLU A 27 -10.64 20.55 7.60
C GLU A 27 -9.92 19.58 6.64
N LEU A 28 -10.40 18.33 6.57
CA LEU A 28 -9.80 17.31 5.72
C LEU A 28 -9.99 17.65 4.23
N GLU A 29 -8.87 17.88 3.57
CA GLU A 29 -8.78 18.00 2.12
C GLU A 29 -7.97 16.83 1.54
N MET A 30 -8.49 16.19 0.50
CA MET A 30 -7.82 15.09 -0.18
C MET A 30 -7.58 15.42 -1.65
N ASP A 31 -6.33 15.26 -2.09
CA ASP A 31 -5.94 15.17 -3.49
C ASP A 31 -5.77 13.70 -3.87
N ILE A 32 -6.62 13.20 -4.76
CA ILE A 32 -6.64 11.80 -5.19
C ILE A 32 -6.23 11.73 -6.65
N ARG A 33 -5.10 11.11 -6.93
CA ARG A 33 -4.53 10.97 -8.27
C ARG A 33 -4.52 9.50 -8.69
N PRO A 34 -5.30 9.12 -9.72
CA PRO A 34 -5.29 7.75 -10.23
C PRO A 34 -3.89 7.36 -10.72
N LEU A 35 -3.43 6.17 -10.35
CA LEU A 35 -2.24 5.54 -10.90
C LEU A 35 -2.68 4.54 -11.96
N ARG A 36 -2.31 4.80 -13.23
CA ARG A 36 -2.65 3.93 -14.37
C ARG A 36 -1.54 2.89 -14.58
N GLY A 37 -1.90 1.73 -15.12
CA GLY A 37 -0.95 0.69 -15.52
C GLY A 37 -0.94 -0.58 -14.65
N GLY A 38 -1.86 -0.70 -13.68
CA GLY A 38 -2.12 -1.98 -13.01
C GLY A 38 -2.97 -2.89 -13.89
N LEU A 39 -2.55 -4.14 -14.06
CA LEU A 39 -3.26 -5.13 -14.89
C LEU A 39 -4.44 -5.80 -14.17
N GLU A 40 -4.38 -5.88 -12.85
CA GLU A 40 -5.29 -6.75 -12.07
C GLU A 40 -6.15 -6.00 -11.05
N SER A 41 -5.93 -4.70 -10.87
CA SER A 41 -6.53 -3.94 -9.77
C SER A 41 -7.54 -2.95 -10.30
N PRO A 42 -8.83 -3.06 -9.93
CA PRO A 42 -9.89 -2.19 -10.43
C PRO A 42 -9.66 -0.71 -10.18
N ALA A 43 -8.90 -0.36 -9.14
CA ALA A 43 -8.43 0.99 -8.91
C ALA A 43 -7.14 1.02 -8.10
N VAL A 44 -6.21 1.88 -8.51
CA VAL A 44 -5.04 2.29 -7.73
C VAL A 44 -4.95 3.81 -7.77
N ALA A 45 -4.74 4.44 -6.62
CA ALA A 45 -4.57 5.89 -6.56
C ALA A 45 -3.53 6.29 -5.51
N ARG A 46 -2.83 7.39 -5.78
CA ARG A 46 -2.06 8.11 -4.78
C ARG A 46 -2.96 9.15 -4.11
N VAL A 47 -2.96 9.16 -2.79
CA VAL A 47 -3.71 10.11 -1.97
C VAL A 47 -2.74 11.02 -1.23
N GLY A 48 -3.02 12.31 -1.25
CA GLY A 48 -2.44 13.29 -0.34
C GLY A 48 -3.56 13.92 0.49
N ALA A 49 -3.54 13.72 1.80
CA ALA A 49 -4.51 14.25 2.74
C ALA A 49 -3.89 15.37 3.59
N ARG A 50 -4.49 16.56 3.55
CA ARG A 50 -4.17 17.70 4.41
C ARG A 50 -5.30 17.88 5.41
N PHE A 51 -4.95 18.12 6.68
CA PHE A 51 -5.94 18.29 7.74
C PHE A 51 -5.34 18.99 8.96
N LEU A 52 -6.22 19.42 9.87
CA LEU A 52 -5.85 19.85 11.22
C LEU A 52 -6.08 18.71 12.21
N ASP A 53 -5.09 18.45 13.07
CA ASP A 53 -5.24 17.50 14.17
C ASP A 53 -6.12 18.05 15.32
N ASP A 54 -6.30 17.24 16.37
CA ASP A 54 -7.05 17.57 17.59
C ASP A 54 -6.55 18.87 18.24
N ARG A 55 -5.26 19.17 18.11
CA ARG A 55 -4.59 20.39 18.61
C ARG A 55 -4.62 21.56 17.62
N GLY A 56 -5.25 21.39 16.47
CA GLY A 56 -5.34 22.41 15.42
C GLY A 56 -4.05 22.58 14.63
N ARG A 57 -3.14 21.59 14.67
CA ARG A 57 -1.88 21.67 13.93
C ARG A 57 -2.06 21.09 12.52
N PRO A 58 -1.51 21.75 11.49
CA PRO A 58 -1.59 21.25 10.12
C PRO A 58 -0.76 19.98 9.96
N ARG A 59 -1.36 18.96 9.35
CA ARG A 59 -0.77 17.66 9.05
C ARG A 59 -0.91 17.33 7.57
N LEU A 60 0.05 16.54 7.09
CA LEU A 60 0.04 15.97 5.76
C LEU A 60 0.28 14.47 5.88
N LEU A 61 -0.60 13.68 5.27
CA LEU A 61 -0.46 12.24 5.11
C LEU A 61 -0.47 11.92 3.62
N SER A 62 0.45 11.04 3.17
CA SER A 62 0.43 10.53 1.79
C SER A 62 0.54 9.03 1.77
N PHE A 63 -0.28 8.40 0.94
CA PHE A 63 -0.34 6.95 0.81
C PHE A 63 -0.80 6.56 -0.59
N VAL A 64 -0.60 5.30 -0.93
CA VAL A 64 -1.25 4.66 -2.08
C VAL A 64 -2.40 3.82 -1.56
N VAL A 65 -3.54 3.89 -2.23
CA VAL A 65 -4.68 3.01 -1.99
C VAL A 65 -4.92 2.14 -3.21
N LYS A 66 -5.13 0.86 -2.97
CA LYS A 66 -5.42 -0.15 -3.97
C LYS A 66 -6.73 -0.85 -3.61
N ARG A 67 -7.69 -0.84 -4.53
CA ARG A 67 -8.91 -1.64 -4.42
C ARG A 67 -8.61 -3.02 -4.98
N LEU A 68 -8.92 -4.03 -4.19
CA LEU A 68 -8.76 -5.44 -4.50
C LEU A 68 -10.15 -6.09 -4.52
N GLU A 69 -10.39 -6.94 -5.51
CA GLU A 69 -11.65 -7.65 -5.72
C GLU A 69 -11.41 -9.13 -6.01
N GLY A 70 -12.17 -10.04 -5.41
CA GLY A 70 -12.05 -11.48 -5.67
C GLY A 70 -10.76 -12.10 -5.14
N GLU A 71 -10.14 -13.01 -5.91
CA GLU A 71 -8.84 -13.64 -5.58
C GLU A 71 -7.73 -12.66 -5.13
N PRO A 72 -7.63 -11.43 -5.67
CA PRO A 72 -6.76 -10.37 -5.15
C PRO A 72 -6.85 -10.06 -3.65
N ALA A 73 -7.86 -10.53 -2.90
CA ALA A 73 -7.83 -10.52 -1.43
C ALA A 73 -6.57 -11.22 -0.86
N ARG A 74 -6.04 -12.23 -1.57
CA ARG A 74 -4.76 -12.89 -1.29
C ARG A 74 -3.58 -11.92 -1.30
N GLU A 75 -3.64 -10.82 -2.05
CA GLU A 75 -2.57 -9.83 -2.03
C GLU A 75 -2.44 -9.15 -0.66
N ALA A 76 -3.56 -8.91 0.03
CA ALA A 76 -3.53 -8.37 1.40
C ALA A 76 -2.85 -9.36 2.37
N GLU A 77 -3.12 -10.66 2.23
CA GLU A 77 -2.48 -11.73 3.00
C GLU A 77 -0.97 -11.82 2.69
N ILE A 78 -0.59 -11.63 1.43
CA ILE A 78 0.82 -11.53 1.03
C ILE A 78 1.47 -10.35 1.74
N TYR A 79 0.92 -9.14 1.67
CA TYR A 79 1.52 -8.00 2.39
C TYR A 79 1.59 -8.20 3.91
N GLU A 80 0.58 -8.81 4.53
CA GLU A 80 0.60 -9.15 5.97
C GLU A 80 1.72 -10.15 6.31
N SER A 81 1.93 -11.19 5.49
CA SER A 81 3.04 -12.15 5.66
C SER A 81 4.41 -11.52 5.37
N LEU A 82 4.51 -10.63 4.38
CA LEU A 82 5.76 -9.97 4.02
C LEU A 82 6.26 -9.05 5.15
N LEU A 83 5.35 -8.40 5.89
CA LEU A 83 5.69 -7.53 7.03
C LEU A 83 6.51 -8.24 8.12
N GLY A 84 6.31 -9.54 8.33
CA GLY A 84 7.04 -10.34 9.32
C GLY A 84 8.32 -10.98 8.77
N SER A 85 8.60 -10.81 7.48
CA SER A 85 9.67 -11.51 6.77
C SER A 85 10.80 -10.57 6.32
N LEU A 86 11.88 -11.15 5.79
CA LEU A 86 12.96 -10.43 5.10
C LEU A 86 12.45 -9.50 3.99
N ALA A 87 11.25 -9.75 3.45
CA ALA A 87 10.66 -8.89 2.41
C ALA A 87 10.16 -7.53 2.90
N GLY A 88 10.05 -7.31 4.21
CA GLY A 88 9.77 -5.99 4.76
C GLY A 88 10.80 -4.93 4.31
N ASP A 89 12.06 -5.33 4.13
CA ASP A 89 13.16 -4.42 3.76
C ASP A 89 13.09 -3.91 2.31
N PHE A 90 12.34 -4.60 1.44
CA PHE A 90 12.30 -4.30 0.00
C PHE A 90 10.88 -4.28 -0.59
N SER A 91 9.85 -4.35 0.26
CA SER A 91 8.45 -4.14 -0.11
C SER A 91 7.96 -2.77 0.36
N PRO A 92 6.94 -2.18 -0.30
CA PRO A 92 6.30 -0.98 0.22
C PRO A 92 5.71 -1.26 1.62
N GLY A 93 5.91 -0.34 2.56
CA GLY A 93 5.33 -0.48 3.89
C GLY A 93 3.81 -0.60 3.85
N LEU A 94 3.25 -1.59 4.55
CA LEU A 94 1.81 -1.72 4.73
C LEU A 94 1.32 -0.77 5.82
N LEU A 95 0.46 0.18 5.46
CA LEU A 95 -0.11 1.17 6.38
C LEU A 95 -1.46 0.74 6.95
N GLY A 96 -2.17 -0.16 6.26
CA GLY A 96 -3.41 -0.74 6.76
C GLY A 96 -4.21 -1.48 5.69
N ILE A 97 -5.21 -2.22 6.16
CA ILE A 97 -6.17 -2.95 5.33
C ILE A 97 -7.57 -2.64 5.85
N ASP A 98 -8.49 -2.29 4.95
CA ASP A 98 -9.92 -2.17 5.24
C ASP A 98 -10.67 -3.30 4.53
N ARG A 99 -11.12 -4.29 5.31
CA ARG A 99 -11.87 -5.46 4.83
C ARG A 99 -13.36 -5.14 4.91
N ARG A 100 -14.02 -4.95 3.76
CA ARG A 100 -15.43 -4.50 3.70
C ARG A 100 -16.41 -5.67 3.46
N ALA A 101 -16.01 -6.65 2.64
CA ALA A 101 -16.75 -7.89 2.36
C ALA A 101 -15.75 -9.02 2.00
N ALA A 102 -16.21 -10.27 1.88
CA ALA A 102 -15.36 -11.45 1.68
C ALA A 102 -14.41 -11.35 0.47
N ASP A 103 -14.78 -10.55 -0.53
CA ASP A 103 -14.08 -10.38 -1.80
C ASP A 103 -13.69 -8.93 -2.07
N HIS A 104 -13.87 -8.00 -1.12
CA HIS A 104 -13.58 -6.58 -1.33
C HIS A 104 -12.76 -6.00 -0.18
N CYS A 105 -11.54 -5.56 -0.50
CA CYS A 105 -10.69 -4.84 0.45
C CYS A 105 -9.97 -3.65 -0.17
N LEU A 106 -9.63 -2.69 0.69
CA LEU A 106 -8.74 -1.59 0.38
C LEU A 106 -7.40 -1.84 1.07
N LEU A 107 -6.34 -1.85 0.29
CA LEU A 107 -4.96 -1.95 0.74
C LEU A 107 -4.33 -0.56 0.74
N PHE A 108 -3.81 -0.14 1.89
CA PHE A 108 -3.17 1.16 2.07
C PHE A 108 -1.66 0.96 2.23
N LEU A 109 -0.89 1.52 1.31
CA LEU A 109 0.56 1.30 1.21
C LEU A 109 1.34 2.61 1.30
N GLU A 110 2.59 2.49 1.70
CA GLU A 110 3.59 3.54 1.58
C GLU A 110 3.69 4.04 0.13
N PRO A 111 3.73 5.37 -0.09
CA PRO A 111 3.93 5.91 -1.42
C PRO A 111 5.40 5.85 -1.83
N ILE A 112 5.75 4.90 -2.70
CA ILE A 112 7.10 4.83 -3.28
C ILE A 112 7.31 5.95 -4.30
N ARG A 113 8.38 6.74 -4.10
CA ARG A 113 8.78 7.77 -5.06
C ARG A 113 9.53 7.12 -6.23
N PRO A 114 9.09 7.32 -7.49
CA PRO A 114 9.84 6.83 -8.63
C PRO A 114 11.17 7.59 -8.73
N VAL A 115 12.29 6.91 -8.48
CA VAL A 115 13.63 7.51 -8.59
C VAL A 115 14.20 7.31 -10.00
N ARG A 116 14.02 6.11 -10.56
CA ARG A 116 14.40 5.78 -11.94
C ARG A 116 13.53 4.65 -12.48
N ARG A 117 13.47 4.51 -13.80
CA ARG A 117 12.93 3.29 -14.43
C ARG A 117 13.82 2.10 -14.08
N TRP A 118 13.23 0.91 -14.03
CA TRP A 118 14.01 -0.30 -13.81
C TRP A 118 15.08 -0.43 -14.91
N PRO A 119 16.37 -0.54 -14.55
CA PRO A 119 17.44 -0.54 -15.51
C PRO A 119 17.64 -1.96 -16.08
N TRP A 120 16.80 -2.33 -17.05
CA TRP A 120 16.77 -3.67 -17.66
C TRP A 120 18.11 -4.20 -18.18
N ARG A 121 19.09 -3.32 -18.43
CA ARG A 121 20.42 -3.68 -18.93
C ARG A 121 21.49 -3.82 -17.83
N GLU A 122 21.20 -3.38 -16.60
CA GLU A 122 22.12 -3.46 -15.46
C GLU A 122 21.99 -4.85 -14.81
N THR A 123 22.79 -5.81 -15.29
CA THR A 123 22.76 -7.22 -14.84
C THR A 123 23.09 -7.38 -13.36
N GLU A 124 23.95 -6.52 -12.80
CA GLU A 124 24.30 -6.52 -11.37
C GLU A 124 23.07 -6.25 -10.47
N LEU A 125 22.16 -5.38 -10.90
CA LEU A 125 20.93 -5.12 -10.14
C LEU A 125 19.94 -6.26 -10.26
N ALA A 126 19.88 -6.92 -11.42
CA ALA A 126 19.12 -8.15 -11.56
C ALA A 126 19.67 -9.25 -10.65
N ALA A 127 20.99 -9.42 -10.58
CA ALA A 127 21.63 -10.38 -9.68
C ALA A 127 21.28 -10.11 -8.21
N ARG A 128 21.33 -8.85 -7.77
CA ARG A 128 20.93 -8.46 -6.40
C ARG A 128 19.46 -8.79 -6.10
N VAL A 129 18.55 -8.56 -7.04
CA VAL A 129 17.14 -8.95 -6.86
C VAL A 129 17.02 -10.47 -6.71
N LEU A 130 17.70 -11.23 -7.57
CA LEU A 130 17.71 -12.70 -7.50
C LEU A 130 18.28 -13.22 -6.18
N GLU A 131 19.35 -12.62 -5.66
CA GLU A 131 19.92 -12.96 -4.35
C GLU A 131 18.90 -12.74 -3.23
N ARG A 132 18.19 -11.60 -3.23
CA ARG A 132 17.14 -11.32 -2.23
C ARG A 132 15.96 -12.27 -2.35
N LEU A 133 15.55 -12.61 -3.57
CA LEU A 133 14.50 -13.60 -3.81
C LEU A 133 14.93 -15.00 -3.34
N ALA A 134 16.18 -15.40 -3.56
CA ALA A 134 16.71 -16.67 -3.07
C ALA A 134 16.71 -16.72 -1.53
N GLN A 135 17.12 -15.63 -0.87
CA GLN A 135 17.06 -15.51 0.60
C GLN A 135 15.62 -15.61 1.12
N LEU A 136 14.68 -14.95 0.44
CA LEU A 136 13.25 -15.00 0.80
C LEU A 136 12.71 -16.42 0.66
N HIS A 137 12.99 -17.12 -0.45
CA HIS A 137 12.57 -18.51 -0.64
C HIS A 137 13.21 -19.46 0.38
N ALA A 138 14.48 -19.26 0.73
CA ALA A 138 15.15 -20.06 1.75
C ALA A 138 14.51 -19.86 3.13
N ALA A 139 14.17 -18.62 3.50
CA ALA A 139 13.49 -18.32 4.76
C ALA A 139 12.08 -18.95 4.80
N ALA A 140 11.31 -18.82 3.72
CA ALA A 140 9.97 -19.42 3.62
C ALA A 140 10.00 -20.96 3.65
N GLY A 141 11.07 -21.58 3.11
CA GLY A 141 11.27 -23.04 3.18
C GLY A 141 11.65 -23.56 4.57
N LEU A 142 12.24 -22.72 5.42
CA LEU A 142 12.61 -23.07 6.79
C LEU A 142 11.42 -23.01 7.76
N GLU A 143 10.39 -22.21 7.48
CA GLU A 143 9.14 -22.17 8.26
C GLU A 143 8.22 -23.38 8.03
N GLY A 144 8.44 -24.16 6.96
CA GLY A 144 7.71 -25.39 6.65
C GLY A 144 8.34 -26.68 7.17
N SER A 145 9.46 -26.58 7.91
CA SER A 145 10.18 -27.73 8.48
C SER A 145 10.22 -27.63 10.01
N GLU A 146 9.10 -27.93 10.68
CA GLU A 146 9.17 -28.39 12.07
C GLU A 146 9.30 -29.93 12.11
N PRO A 147 10.12 -30.49 13.01
CA PRO A 147 10.26 -31.94 13.21
C PRO A 147 9.02 -32.59 13.87
#